data_AF-A0A9X5CCR0-F1
#
_entry.id   AF-A0A9X5CCR0-F1
#
_cell.length_a   1.000
_cell.length_b   1.000
_cell.length_c   1.000
_cell.angle_alpha   90.00
_cell.angle_beta   90.00
_cell.angle_gamma   90.00
#
_symmetry.space_group_name_H-M   'P 1'
#
loop_
_entity.id
_entity.type
_entity.pdbx_description
1 polymer ?
#
loop_
_entity_poly.entity_id
_entity_poly.type
_entity_poly.pdbx_seq_one_letter_code
_entity_poly.pdbx_strand_id
1 'polypeptide(L)'
;MYRIKVPIREISYRLKGFFFKRGILFLETILLMLICVMHAVSAGHSVNFFPINGTFQNYNPVRRLLAGQIPYRDFIDYLGMGHLYLGTAATVVFGGCYQRSLMAFSFLTFLGFAAHSLVIGKAVLKKTEAAVTVTNLILLMLTIRPLFLENVIGITEDVMAALDYALGTGNSARFVWGAILPLALVLLWGGERLYQLLGGKFNERGRRFLRLGGQVLLQAFPLRGAMTTALAVGYVLQL
;
A
#
# COMPACT_ATOMS: atom_id res chain seq x y z
N MET A 1 -28.81 -17.51 48.57
CA MET A 1 -28.98 -17.86 47.14
C MET A 1 -28.94 -16.56 46.33
N TYR A 2 -27.79 -16.17 45.78
CA TYR A 2 -27.66 -14.91 45.02
C TYR A 2 -28.23 -15.11 43.61
N ARG A 3 -29.33 -14.43 43.29
CA ARG A 3 -29.97 -14.47 41.96
C ARG A 3 -29.32 -13.41 41.07
N ILE A 4 -28.34 -13.83 40.27
CA ILE A 4 -27.70 -12.95 39.27
C ILE A 4 -28.77 -12.56 38.24
N LYS A 5 -29.25 -11.31 38.29
CA LYS A 5 -30.07 -10.72 37.23
C LYS A 5 -29.15 -10.41 36.05
N VAL A 6 -29.10 -11.29 35.06
CA VAL A 6 -28.39 -11.02 33.81
C VAL A 6 -29.21 -10.00 33.00
N PRO A 7 -28.68 -8.82 32.66
CA PRO A 7 -29.40 -7.80 31.90
C PRO A 7 -29.45 -8.17 30.41
N ILE A 8 -30.36 -9.08 30.04
CA ILE A 8 -30.51 -9.63 28.68
C ILE A 8 -30.66 -8.53 27.62
N ARG A 9 -31.35 -7.42 27.94
CA ARG A 9 -31.48 -6.26 27.04
C ARG A 9 -30.14 -5.61 26.73
N GLU A 10 -29.28 -5.40 27.72
CA GLU A 10 -28.00 -4.73 27.54
C GLU A 10 -27.04 -5.57 26.69
N ILE A 11 -27.07 -6.90 26.88
CA ILE A 11 -26.32 -7.86 26.06
C ILE A 11 -26.78 -7.81 24.60
N SER A 12 -28.10 -7.75 24.37
CA SER A 12 -28.67 -7.63 23.01
C SER A 12 -28.22 -6.34 22.30
N TYR A 13 -28.24 -5.20 22.98
CA TYR A 13 -27.76 -3.93 22.39
C TYR A 13 -26.26 -3.96 22.08
N ARG A 14 -25.43 -4.52 22.96
CA ARG A 14 -23.98 -4.68 22.70
C ARG A 14 -23.70 -5.60 21.53
N LEU A 15 -24.42 -6.72 21.41
CA LEU A 15 -24.32 -7.64 20.27
C LEU A 15 -24.72 -6.94 18.96
N LYS A 16 -25.87 -6.26 18.92
CA LYS A 16 -26.30 -5.52 17.73
C LYS A 16 -25.28 -4.45 17.32
N GLY A 17 -24.76 -3.68 18.29
CA GLY A 17 -23.72 -2.68 18.03
C GLY A 17 -22.42 -3.29 17.51
N PHE A 18 -22.03 -4.46 18.00
CA PHE A 18 -20.86 -5.20 17.53
C PHE A 18 -21.01 -5.67 16.08
N PHE A 19 -22.14 -6.29 15.74
CA PHE A 19 -22.41 -6.73 14.37
C PHE A 19 -22.51 -5.54 13.40
N PHE A 20 -23.12 -4.44 13.83
CA PHE A 20 -23.21 -3.22 13.02
C PHE A 20 -21.83 -2.64 12.71
N LYS A 21 -20.95 -2.51 13.71
CA LYS A 21 -19.57 -2.04 13.50
C LYS A 21 -18.77 -2.94 12.57
N ARG A 22 -18.89 -4.27 12.72
CA ARG A 22 -18.23 -5.23 11.81
C ARG A 22 -18.80 -5.16 10.40
N GLY A 23 -20.10 -4.94 10.26
CA GLY A 23 -20.75 -4.74 8.96
C GLY A 23 -20.22 -3.51 8.24
N ILE A 24 -20.05 -2.38 8.96
CA ILE A 24 -19.45 -1.17 8.40
C ILE A 24 -18.02 -1.44 7.93
N LEU A 25 -17.18 -2.03 8.78
CA LEU A 25 -15.79 -2.33 8.42
C LEU A 25 -15.70 -3.23 7.18
N PHE A 26 -16.59 -4.23 7.08
CA PHE A 26 -16.68 -5.09 5.92
C PHE A 26 -17.04 -4.31 4.65
N LEU A 27 -18.05 -3.44 4.72
CA LEU A 27 -18.46 -2.59 3.61
C LEU A 27 -17.35 -1.62 3.18
N GLU A 28 -16.66 -1.01 4.14
CA GLU A 28 -15.51 -0.13 3.87
C GLU A 28 -14.35 -0.89 3.20
N THR A 29 -14.12 -2.14 3.59
CA THR A 29 -13.11 -3.00 2.96
C THR A 29 -13.50 -3.34 1.52
N ILE A 30 -14.79 -3.62 1.26
CA ILE A 30 -15.30 -3.80 -0.10
C ILE A 30 -15.10 -2.53 -0.93
N LEU A 31 -15.42 -1.36 -0.36
CA LEU A 31 -15.24 -0.08 -1.04
C LEU A 31 -13.78 0.14 -1.44
N LEU A 32 -12.83 -0.13 -0.55
CA LEU A 32 -11.40 -0.05 -0.82
C LEU A 32 -11.01 -0.92 -2.02
N MET A 33 -11.46 -2.18 -2.01
CA MET A 33 -11.19 -3.12 -3.09
C MET A 33 -11.82 -2.67 -4.41
N LEU A 34 -13.04 -2.15 -4.37
CA LEU A 34 -13.72 -1.61 -5.55
C LEU A 34 -12.95 -0.44 -6.15
N ILE A 35 -12.46 0.50 -5.35
CA ILE A 35 -11.66 1.64 -5.84
C ILE A 35 -10.39 1.12 -6.56
N CYS A 36 -9.69 0.15 -5.96
CA CYS A 36 -8.50 -0.46 -6.57
C CYS A 36 -8.81 -1.13 -7.92
N VAL A 37 -9.94 -1.85 -8.01
CA VAL A 37 -10.38 -2.52 -9.25
C VAL A 37 -10.83 -1.50 -10.30
N MET A 38 -11.56 -0.46 -9.92
CA MET A 38 -12.00 0.59 -10.84
C MET A 38 -10.81 1.30 -11.50
N HIS A 39 -9.79 1.64 -10.70
CA HIS A 39 -8.54 2.19 -11.24
C HIS A 39 -7.81 1.20 -12.17
N ALA A 40 -7.80 -0.09 -11.81
CA ALA A 40 -7.21 -1.14 -12.63
C ALA A 40 -7.90 -1.32 -13.98
N VAL A 41 -9.24 -1.28 -14.03
CA VAL A 41 -10.02 -1.41 -15.27
C VAL A 41 -9.70 -0.27 -16.24
N SER A 42 -9.57 0.96 -15.74
CA SER A 42 -9.16 2.10 -16.56
C SER A 42 -7.81 1.88 -17.25
N ALA A 43 -6.86 1.20 -16.59
CA ALA A 43 -5.52 0.96 -17.13
C ALA A 43 -5.47 0.05 -18.36
N GLY A 44 -6.43 -0.88 -18.48
CA GLY A 44 -6.46 -1.87 -19.56
C GLY A 44 -7.40 -1.50 -20.72
N HIS A 45 -8.20 -0.46 -20.60
CA HIS A 45 -9.36 -0.26 -21.49
C HIS A 45 -8.98 -0.01 -22.96
N SER A 46 -7.90 0.71 -23.23
CA SER A 46 -7.56 1.19 -24.58
C SER A 46 -6.51 0.33 -25.31
N VAL A 47 -6.25 -0.89 -24.85
CA VAL A 47 -5.18 -1.74 -25.41
C VAL A 47 -5.75 -2.81 -26.32
N ASN A 48 -5.41 -2.73 -27.61
CA ASN A 48 -5.80 -3.69 -28.64
C ASN A 48 -4.60 -4.11 -29.51
N PHE A 49 -3.63 -4.80 -28.91
CA PHE A 49 -2.54 -5.42 -29.68
C PHE A 49 -2.00 -6.68 -28.98
N PHE A 50 -1.42 -7.58 -29.77
CA PHE A 50 -0.77 -8.79 -29.30
C PHE A 50 0.75 -8.58 -29.18
N PRO A 51 1.37 -8.78 -28.00
CA PRO A 51 2.81 -8.62 -27.86
C PRO A 51 3.55 -9.80 -28.51
N ILE A 52 4.15 -9.58 -29.68
CA ILE A 52 4.86 -10.60 -30.45
C ILE A 52 6.29 -10.80 -29.90
N ASN A 53 7.02 -9.71 -29.64
CA ASN A 53 8.27 -9.67 -28.88
C ASN A 53 8.66 -8.20 -28.63
N GLY A 54 9.23 -7.89 -27.46
CA GLY A 54 9.65 -6.53 -27.12
C GLY A 54 9.74 -6.27 -25.62
N THR A 55 10.25 -5.08 -25.28
CA THR A 55 10.45 -4.54 -23.92
C THR A 55 9.12 -4.18 -23.23
N PHE A 56 8.14 -5.09 -23.24
CA PHE A 56 7.01 -5.01 -22.32
C PHE A 56 7.52 -5.35 -20.92
N GLN A 57 8.09 -4.31 -20.30
CA GLN A 57 8.90 -4.35 -19.09
C GLN A 57 8.32 -5.26 -18.01
N ASN A 58 7.04 -5.12 -17.71
CA ASN A 58 6.39 -5.93 -16.68
C ASN A 58 5.86 -7.28 -17.19
N TYR A 59 5.26 -7.31 -18.39
CA TYR A 59 4.57 -8.51 -18.90
C TYR A 59 5.52 -9.57 -19.45
N ASN A 60 6.68 -9.18 -19.99
CA ASN A 60 7.60 -10.13 -20.60
C ASN A 60 8.15 -11.16 -19.59
N PRO A 61 8.59 -10.77 -18.38
CA PRO A 61 8.91 -11.72 -17.32
C PRO A 61 7.72 -12.62 -16.94
N VAL A 62 6.51 -12.04 -16.82
CA VAL A 62 5.28 -12.77 -16.46
C VAL A 62 4.95 -13.86 -17.48
N ARG A 63 4.89 -13.55 -18.78
CA ARG A 63 4.58 -14.55 -19.82
C ARG A 63 5.64 -15.65 -19.89
N ARG A 64 6.92 -15.33 -19.61
CA ARG A 64 8.02 -16.31 -19.60
C ARG A 64 7.89 -17.26 -18.43
N LEU A 65 7.54 -16.75 -17.24
CA LEU A 65 7.23 -17.57 -16.08
C LEU A 65 6.02 -18.48 -16.35
N LEU A 66 4.94 -17.94 -16.93
CA LEU A 66 3.75 -18.72 -17.30
C LEU A 66 4.03 -19.77 -18.39
N ALA A 67 5.03 -19.56 -19.23
CA ALA A 67 5.52 -20.54 -20.20
C ALA A 67 6.47 -21.60 -19.60
N GLY A 68 6.64 -21.61 -18.27
CA GLY A 68 7.46 -22.59 -17.56
C GLY A 68 8.97 -22.28 -17.54
N GLN A 69 9.37 -21.08 -17.95
CA GLN A 69 10.78 -20.66 -17.83
C GLN A 69 11.12 -20.34 -16.38
N ILE A 70 12.34 -20.66 -15.97
CA ILE A 70 12.84 -20.50 -14.60
C ILE A 70 13.57 -19.16 -14.46
N PRO A 71 13.16 -18.28 -13.52
CA PRO A 71 13.86 -17.02 -13.23
C PRO A 71 15.32 -17.26 -12.82
N TYR A 72 16.22 -16.35 -13.20
CA TYR A 72 17.68 -16.42 -13.04
C TYR A 72 18.40 -17.56 -13.78
N ARG A 73 17.67 -18.51 -14.37
CA ARG A 73 18.23 -19.52 -15.28
C ARG A 73 17.96 -19.18 -16.74
N ASP A 74 16.69 -18.96 -17.05
CA ASP A 74 16.19 -18.78 -18.42
C ASP A 74 15.95 -17.30 -18.73
N PHE A 75 15.69 -16.48 -17.70
CA PHE A 75 15.53 -15.02 -17.82
C PHE A 75 15.82 -14.29 -16.51
N ILE A 76 16.15 -13.00 -16.62
CA ILE A 76 16.35 -12.12 -15.46
C ILE A 76 15.23 -11.08 -15.47
N ASP A 77 14.55 -10.94 -14.34
CA ASP A 77 13.64 -9.82 -14.09
C ASP A 77 14.38 -8.72 -13.34
N TYR A 78 14.59 -7.59 -14.01
CA TYR A 78 15.25 -6.42 -13.43
C TYR A 78 14.39 -5.71 -12.37
N LEU A 79 13.09 -6.03 -12.33
CA LEU A 79 12.16 -5.50 -11.33
C LEU A 79 12.12 -6.32 -10.04
N GLY A 80 12.80 -7.47 -10.03
CA GLY A 80 12.94 -8.35 -8.89
C GLY A 80 11.78 -9.34 -8.70
N MET A 81 11.97 -10.30 -7.80
CA MET A 81 11.09 -11.47 -7.70
C MET A 81 9.70 -11.17 -7.14
N GLY A 82 9.56 -10.16 -6.28
CA GLY A 82 8.25 -9.74 -5.76
C GLY A 82 7.35 -9.25 -6.88
N HIS A 83 7.90 -8.42 -7.77
CA HIS A 83 7.22 -7.96 -8.98
C HIS A 83 6.79 -9.14 -9.84
N LEU A 84 7.73 -10.06 -10.12
CA LEU A 84 7.46 -11.22 -10.96
C LEU A 84 6.34 -12.10 -10.40
N TYR A 85 6.45 -12.55 -9.14
CA TYR A 85 5.50 -13.52 -8.59
C TYR A 85 4.13 -12.91 -8.29
N LEU A 86 4.07 -11.76 -7.62
CA LEU A 86 2.81 -11.09 -7.33
C LEU A 86 2.15 -10.57 -8.60
N GLY A 87 2.96 -10.01 -9.50
CA GLY A 87 2.51 -9.58 -10.82
C GLY A 87 1.94 -10.72 -11.65
N THR A 88 2.59 -11.88 -11.65
CA THR A 88 2.10 -13.08 -12.36
C THR A 88 0.80 -13.58 -11.75
N ALA A 89 0.72 -13.72 -10.42
CA ALA A 89 -0.49 -14.16 -9.74
C ALA A 89 -1.68 -13.23 -10.04
N ALA A 90 -1.49 -11.91 -9.89
CA ALA A 90 -2.51 -10.93 -10.21
C ALA A 90 -2.88 -10.96 -11.70
N THR A 91 -1.91 -11.07 -12.60
CA THR A 91 -2.16 -11.16 -14.05
C THR A 91 -3.04 -12.37 -14.38
N VAL A 92 -2.79 -13.53 -13.78
CA VAL A 92 -3.64 -14.72 -13.93
C VAL A 92 -5.06 -14.46 -13.44
N VAL A 93 -5.23 -13.85 -12.26
CA VAL A 93 -6.56 -13.50 -11.71
C VAL A 93 -7.34 -12.59 -12.66
N PHE A 94 -6.67 -11.63 -13.32
CA PHE A 94 -7.31 -10.74 -14.28
C PHE A 94 -7.52 -11.37 -15.68
N GLY A 95 -6.91 -12.52 -15.99
CA GLY A 95 -7.14 -13.27 -17.25
C GLY A 95 -5.89 -13.61 -18.08
N GLY A 96 -4.68 -13.37 -17.57
CA GLY A 96 -3.45 -13.97 -18.09
C GLY A 96 -2.84 -13.36 -19.36
N CYS A 97 -3.43 -12.32 -19.95
CA CYS A 97 -2.90 -11.67 -21.14
C CYS A 97 -2.26 -10.30 -20.86
N TYR A 98 -1.64 -9.68 -21.88
CA TYR A 98 -0.95 -8.39 -21.73
C TYR A 98 -1.85 -7.28 -21.19
N GLN A 99 -3.04 -7.10 -21.78
CA GLN A 99 -4.02 -6.12 -21.32
C GLN A 99 -4.35 -6.32 -19.82
N ARG A 100 -4.52 -7.58 -19.41
CA ARG A 100 -4.81 -7.94 -18.02
C ARG A 100 -3.62 -7.76 -17.09
N SER A 101 -2.40 -7.84 -17.61
CA SER A 101 -1.21 -7.50 -16.83
C SER A 101 -1.15 -6.01 -16.49
N LEU A 102 -1.57 -5.12 -17.40
CA LEU A 102 -1.66 -3.67 -17.11
C LEU A 102 -2.67 -3.39 -16.01
N MET A 103 -3.82 -4.06 -16.07
CA MET A 103 -4.82 -4.01 -14.99
C MET A 103 -4.24 -4.56 -13.68
N ALA A 104 -3.56 -5.70 -13.72
CA ALA A 104 -2.97 -6.33 -12.55
C ALA A 104 -1.92 -5.44 -11.86
N PHE A 105 -1.03 -4.81 -12.61
CA PHE A 105 -0.01 -3.92 -12.05
C PHE A 105 -0.58 -2.59 -11.55
N SER A 106 -1.61 -2.06 -12.21
CA SER A 106 -2.38 -0.91 -11.69
C SER A 106 -3.08 -1.25 -10.39
N PHE A 107 -3.75 -2.41 -10.34
CA PHE A 107 -4.40 -2.95 -9.14
C PHE A 107 -3.41 -3.12 -7.98
N LEU A 108 -2.27 -3.77 -8.22
CA LEU A 108 -1.25 -4.00 -7.18
C LEU A 108 -0.63 -2.70 -6.68
N THR A 109 -0.51 -1.68 -7.55
CA THR A 109 -0.03 -0.35 -7.17
C THR A 109 -1.00 0.32 -6.19
N PHE A 110 -2.29 0.35 -6.52
CA PHE A 110 -3.32 0.95 -5.65
C PHE A 110 -3.55 0.16 -4.37
N LEU A 111 -3.57 -1.17 -4.46
CA LEU A 111 -3.67 -2.05 -3.30
C LEU A 111 -2.45 -1.90 -2.40
N GLY A 112 -1.25 -1.76 -2.96
CA GLY A 112 -0.02 -1.56 -2.21
C GLY A 112 0.00 -0.23 -1.47
N PHE A 113 -0.45 0.84 -2.12
CA PHE A 113 -0.64 2.15 -1.50
C PHE A 113 -1.70 2.09 -0.39
N ALA A 114 -2.83 1.43 -0.63
CA ALA A 114 -3.88 1.23 0.36
C ALA A 114 -3.35 0.47 1.59
N ALA A 115 -2.60 -0.61 1.39
CA ALA A 115 -1.99 -1.37 2.46
C ALA A 115 -1.02 -0.52 3.30
N HIS A 116 -0.20 0.32 2.65
CA HIS A 116 0.67 1.28 3.35
C HIS A 116 -0.12 2.28 4.18
N SER A 117 -1.12 2.90 3.58
CA SER A 117 -2.01 3.84 4.26
C SER A 117 -2.70 3.19 5.47
N LEU A 118 -3.15 1.93 5.35
CA LEU A 118 -3.78 1.19 6.44
C LEU A 118 -2.82 0.89 7.59
N VAL A 119 -1.59 0.45 7.29
CA VAL A 119 -0.60 0.15 8.34
C VAL A 119 -0.21 1.42 9.09
N ILE A 120 0.06 2.51 8.37
CA ILE A 120 0.38 3.81 8.97
C ILE A 120 -0.82 4.35 9.75
N GLY A 121 -2.00 4.35 9.13
CA GLY A 121 -3.24 4.84 9.74
C GLY A 121 -3.59 4.07 11.00
N LYS A 122 -3.43 2.75 11.00
CA LYS A 122 -3.61 1.93 12.20
C LYS A 122 -2.59 2.25 13.28
N ALA A 123 -1.32 2.43 12.89
CA ALA A 123 -0.26 2.78 13.83
C ALA A 123 -0.49 4.17 14.48
N VAL A 124 -1.08 5.12 13.77
CA VAL A 124 -1.37 6.48 14.29
C VAL A 124 -2.69 6.53 15.05
N LEU A 125 -3.78 6.04 14.46
CA LEU A 125 -5.15 6.19 14.98
C LEU A 125 -5.49 5.14 16.04
N LYS A 126 -4.74 4.03 16.11
CA LYS A 126 -4.96 2.88 17.01
C LYS A 126 -6.35 2.24 16.91
N LYS A 127 -7.11 2.56 15.85
CA LYS A 127 -8.45 2.03 15.55
C LYS A 127 -8.47 1.57 14.10
N THR A 128 -8.92 0.35 13.86
CA THR A 128 -8.87 -0.25 12.51
C THR A 128 -9.92 0.38 11.62
N GLU A 129 -11.12 0.62 12.14
CA GLU A 129 -12.23 1.26 11.43
C GLU A 129 -11.81 2.65 10.94
N ALA A 130 -11.28 3.48 11.83
CA ALA A 130 -10.81 4.82 11.46
C ALA A 130 -9.68 4.79 10.41
N ALA A 131 -8.76 3.81 10.51
CA ALA A 131 -7.70 3.64 9.51
C ALA A 131 -8.27 3.29 8.14
N VAL A 132 -9.24 2.38 8.06
CA VAL A 132 -9.90 2.03 6.79
C VAL A 132 -10.68 3.22 6.22
N THR A 133 -11.45 3.94 7.04
CA THR A 133 -12.15 5.15 6.61
C THR A 133 -11.18 6.18 6.01
N VAL A 134 -10.07 6.47 6.70
CA VAL A 134 -9.07 7.43 6.23
C VAL A 134 -8.40 6.96 4.94
N THR A 135 -8.04 5.66 4.84
CA THR A 135 -7.49 5.12 3.59
C THR A 135 -8.47 5.26 2.43
N ASN A 136 -9.76 4.95 2.63
CA ASN A 136 -10.78 5.14 1.61
C ASN A 136 -10.92 6.61 1.19
N LEU A 137 -10.92 7.55 2.14
CA LEU A 137 -10.97 8.97 1.82
C LEU A 137 -9.77 9.42 0.99
N ILE A 138 -8.56 8.98 1.32
CA ILE A 138 -7.34 9.29 0.55
C ILE A 138 -7.45 8.69 -0.86
N LEU A 139 -7.85 7.43 -0.99
CA LEU A 139 -8.02 6.78 -2.29
C LEU A 139 -9.07 7.48 -3.17
N LEU A 140 -10.20 7.86 -2.58
CA LEU A 140 -11.25 8.62 -3.26
C LEU A 140 -10.76 10.01 -3.67
N MET A 141 -10.03 10.70 -2.81
CA MET A 141 -9.44 12.01 -3.11
C MET A 141 -8.49 11.92 -4.30
N LEU A 142 -7.63 10.88 -4.34
CA LEU A 142 -6.68 10.65 -5.43
C LEU A 142 -7.39 10.27 -6.75
N THR A 143 -8.51 9.55 -6.67
CA THR A 143 -9.22 9.02 -7.84
C THR A 143 -10.20 10.04 -8.43
N ILE A 144 -10.97 10.72 -7.58
CA ILE A 144 -12.04 11.65 -7.99
C ILE A 144 -11.47 13.04 -8.31
N ARG A 145 -10.33 13.42 -7.72
CA ARG A 145 -9.71 14.75 -7.88
C ARG A 145 -10.73 15.87 -7.73
N PRO A 146 -11.28 16.06 -6.52
CA PRO A 146 -12.30 17.06 -6.35
C PRO A 146 -11.80 18.45 -6.79
N LEU A 147 -12.65 19.19 -7.50
CA LEU A 147 -12.37 20.48 -8.16
C LEU A 147 -11.68 21.53 -7.28
N PHE A 148 -11.81 21.44 -5.96
CA PHE A 148 -11.08 22.32 -5.05
C PHE A 148 -9.57 22.04 -5.06
N LEU A 149 -9.08 20.83 -5.29
CA LEU A 149 -7.63 20.58 -5.42
C LEU A 149 -7.06 21.14 -6.71
N GLU A 150 -7.83 21.09 -7.80
CA GLU A 150 -7.38 21.65 -9.09
C GLU A 150 -7.33 23.18 -9.08
N ASN A 151 -8.12 23.82 -8.20
CA ASN A 151 -8.25 25.28 -8.13
C ASN A 151 -7.75 25.90 -6.80
N VAL A 152 -7.13 25.12 -5.91
CA VAL A 152 -6.52 25.66 -4.69
C VAL A 152 -5.26 26.44 -5.08
N ILE A 153 -5.28 27.72 -4.76
CA ILE A 153 -4.15 28.64 -4.85
C ILE A 153 -2.96 28.02 -4.08
N GLY A 154 -1.98 27.48 -4.80
CA GLY A 154 -0.75 26.92 -4.21
C GLY A 154 -0.42 25.49 -4.60
N ILE A 155 -1.30 24.74 -5.28
CA ILE A 155 -0.88 23.52 -5.97
C ILE A 155 -0.30 23.94 -7.32
N THR A 156 1.02 23.93 -7.43
CA THR A 156 1.73 24.26 -8.67
C THR A 156 1.43 23.23 -9.75
N GLU A 157 1.51 23.64 -11.02
CA GLU A 157 1.37 22.72 -12.17
C GLU A 157 2.30 21.50 -12.04
N ASP A 158 3.48 21.69 -11.45
CA ASP A 158 4.43 20.61 -11.15
C ASP A 158 3.89 19.56 -10.18
N VAL A 159 3.12 19.96 -9.16
CA VAL A 159 2.53 19.02 -8.19
C VAL A 159 1.42 18.22 -8.87
N MET A 160 0.60 18.87 -9.70
CA MET A 160 -0.41 18.17 -10.50
C MET A 160 0.23 17.23 -11.51
N ALA A 161 1.28 17.65 -12.21
CA ALA A 161 2.03 16.81 -13.14
C ALA A 161 2.69 15.61 -12.44
N ALA A 162 3.25 15.81 -11.23
CA ALA A 162 3.80 14.73 -10.43
C ALA A 162 2.72 13.75 -9.97
N LEU A 163 1.55 14.26 -9.59
CA LEU A 163 0.39 13.46 -9.19
C LEU A 163 -0.17 12.67 -10.39
N ASP A 164 -0.28 13.31 -11.55
CA ASP A 164 -0.64 12.68 -12.83
C ASP A 164 0.33 11.57 -13.20
N TYR A 165 1.62 11.85 -13.09
CA TYR A 165 2.64 10.85 -13.31
C TYR A 165 2.51 9.69 -12.33
N ALA A 166 2.27 9.97 -11.04
CA ALA A 166 2.17 8.98 -9.97
C ALA A 166 0.92 8.09 -10.08
N LEU A 167 -0.23 8.67 -10.43
CA LEU A 167 -1.51 7.97 -10.61
C LEU A 167 -1.65 7.35 -12.00
N GLY A 168 -0.93 7.88 -12.99
CA GLY A 168 -0.93 7.40 -14.36
C GLY A 168 -0.51 5.94 -14.48
N THR A 169 -1.10 5.26 -15.46
CA THR A 169 -0.92 3.83 -15.71
C THR A 169 0.39 3.60 -16.49
N GLY A 170 1.49 3.52 -15.75
CA GLY A 170 2.80 3.15 -16.30
C GLY A 170 3.00 1.63 -16.33
N ASN A 171 3.78 1.14 -17.28
CA ASN A 171 4.33 -0.23 -17.30
C ASN A 171 5.40 -0.43 -16.19
N SER A 172 5.26 0.22 -15.05
CA SER A 172 6.22 0.24 -13.95
C SER A 172 5.49 -0.18 -12.70
N ALA A 173 5.81 -1.36 -12.17
CA ALA A 173 5.25 -1.82 -10.91
C ALA A 173 5.92 -1.12 -9.72
N ARG A 174 5.66 0.18 -9.60
CA ARG A 174 6.39 1.12 -8.73
C ARG A 174 6.42 0.67 -7.26
N PHE A 175 5.34 0.05 -6.79
CA PHE A 175 5.21 -0.44 -5.41
C PHE A 175 5.55 -1.92 -5.23
N VAL A 176 5.71 -2.71 -6.30
CA VAL A 176 5.97 -4.16 -6.20
C VAL A 176 7.45 -4.50 -6.45
N TRP A 177 8.26 -3.48 -6.73
CA TRP A 177 9.69 -3.62 -7.02
C TRP A 177 10.42 -4.35 -5.89
N GLY A 178 11.12 -5.43 -6.24
CA GLY A 178 11.99 -6.19 -5.32
C GLY A 178 11.33 -6.75 -4.06
N ALA A 179 10.00 -6.84 -3.98
CA ALA A 179 9.26 -7.16 -2.75
C ALA A 179 9.47 -6.16 -1.58
N ILE A 180 9.97 -4.95 -1.88
CA ILE A 180 10.26 -3.92 -0.87
C ILE A 180 8.99 -3.57 -0.07
N LEU A 181 7.84 -3.50 -0.73
CA LEU A 181 6.58 -3.13 -0.11
C LEU A 181 6.04 -4.18 0.86
N PRO A 182 5.92 -5.47 0.51
CA PRO A 182 5.66 -6.52 1.50
C PRO A 182 6.63 -6.48 2.69
N LEU A 183 7.93 -6.29 2.43
CA LEU A 183 8.93 -6.21 3.49
C LEU A 183 8.71 -4.99 4.38
N ALA A 184 8.46 -3.81 3.81
CA ALA A 184 8.19 -2.58 4.54
C ALA A 184 6.93 -2.71 5.41
N LEU A 185 5.86 -3.33 4.88
CA LEU A 185 4.63 -3.60 5.63
C LEU A 185 4.90 -4.54 6.82
N VAL A 186 5.67 -5.60 6.61
CA VAL A 186 6.06 -6.54 7.68
C VAL A 186 6.91 -5.85 8.74
N LEU A 187 7.86 -5.01 8.33
CA LEU A 187 8.73 -4.26 9.24
C LEU A 187 7.95 -3.23 10.06
N LEU A 188 7.04 -2.47 9.43
CA LEU A 188 6.20 -1.50 10.11
C LEU A 188 5.24 -2.18 11.09
N TRP A 189 4.57 -3.25 10.66
CA TRP A 189 3.67 -4.02 11.49
C TRP A 189 4.41 -4.70 12.65
N GLY A 190 5.56 -5.32 12.38
CA GLY A 190 6.40 -5.96 13.38
C GLY A 190 6.97 -4.95 14.38
N GLY A 191 7.40 -3.78 13.91
CA GLY A 191 7.85 -2.67 14.73
C GLY A 191 6.75 -2.16 15.67
N GLU A 192 5.53 -1.98 15.17
CA GLU A 192 4.39 -1.62 16.01
C GLU A 192 4.12 -2.69 17.08
N ARG A 193 4.14 -3.97 16.69
CA ARG A 193 3.87 -5.06 17.63
C ARG A 193 4.94 -5.16 18.72
N LEU A 194 6.20 -5.00 18.35
CA LEU A 194 7.32 -4.94 19.29
C LEU A 194 7.18 -3.75 20.25
N TYR A 195 6.82 -2.57 19.74
CA TYR A 195 6.59 -1.39 20.58
C TYR A 195 5.47 -1.61 21.62
N GLN A 196 4.38 -2.25 21.23
CA GLN A 196 3.30 -2.62 22.14
C GLN A 196 3.76 -3.63 23.20
N LEU A 197 4.53 -4.65 22.81
CA LEU A 197 5.08 -5.66 23.73
C LEU A 197 6.05 -5.05 24.75
N LEU A 198 6.80 -4.02 24.36
CA LEU A 198 7.67 -3.24 25.24
C LEU A 198 6.89 -2.25 26.13
N GLY A 199 5.55 -2.35 26.17
CA GLY A 199 4.69 -1.54 27.04
C GLY A 199 4.63 -0.07 26.65
N GLY A 200 4.85 0.25 25.37
CA GLY A 200 4.91 1.64 24.89
C GLY A 200 6.11 2.43 25.41
N LYS A 201 6.99 1.79 26.18
CA LYS A 201 8.23 2.37 26.69
C LYS A 201 9.36 1.95 25.76
N PHE A 202 9.74 2.84 24.85
CA PHE A 202 11.06 2.75 24.23
C PHE A 202 12.09 3.04 25.32
N ASN A 203 12.54 2.00 26.05
CA ASN A 203 13.67 2.11 26.95
C ASN A 203 14.86 2.73 26.21
N GLU A 204 15.80 3.37 26.94
CA GLU A 204 16.96 4.03 26.32
C GLU A 204 17.71 3.15 25.32
N ARG A 205 17.77 1.84 25.53
CA ARG A 205 18.35 0.88 24.58
C ARG A 205 17.64 0.86 23.23
N GLY A 206 16.31 0.93 23.20
CA GLY A 206 15.55 0.96 21.95
C GLY A 206 15.68 2.30 21.21
N ARG A 207 15.75 3.42 21.93
CA ARG A 207 16.09 4.73 21.34
C ARG A 207 17.51 4.74 20.76
N ARG A 208 18.46 4.12 21.47
CA ARG A 208 19.84 3.96 20.99
C ARG A 208 19.92 3.06 19.76
N PHE A 209 19.11 1.99 19.70
CA PHE A 209 19.01 1.12 18.53
C PHE A 209 18.41 1.84 17.31
N LEU A 210 17.35 2.64 17.49
CA LEU A 210 16.77 3.46 16.42
C LEU A 210 17.74 4.55 15.93
N ARG A 211 18.51 5.18 16.84
CA ARG A 211 19.55 6.14 16.47
C ARG A 211 20.69 5.48 15.69
N LEU A 212 21.15 4.31 16.14
CA LEU A 212 22.19 3.54 15.45
C LEU A 212 21.70 3.06 14.08
N GLY A 213 20.47 2.54 13.99
CA GLY A 213 19.86 2.13 12.72
C GLY A 213 19.66 3.31 11.76
N GLY A 214 19.22 4.46 12.26
CA GLY A 214 19.09 5.69 11.48
C GLY A 214 20.45 6.23 10.99
N GLN A 215 21.49 6.15 11.83
CA GLN A 215 22.86 6.52 11.45
C GLN A 215 23.43 5.57 10.39
N VAL A 216 23.20 4.26 10.51
CA VAL A 216 23.62 3.27 9.51
C VAL A 216 22.88 3.49 8.19
N LEU A 217 21.58 3.81 8.21
CA LEU A 217 20.82 4.15 7.01
C LEU A 217 21.32 5.44 6.33
N LEU A 218 21.64 6.47 7.12
CA LEU A 218 22.23 7.73 6.63
C LEU A 218 23.65 7.53 6.06
N GLN A 219 24.41 6.57 6.59
CA GLN A 219 25.73 6.22 6.08
C GLN A 219 25.68 5.29 4.86
N ALA A 220 24.67 4.41 4.79
CA ALA A 220 24.46 3.49 3.67
C ALA A 220 23.88 4.18 2.42
N PHE A 221 23.14 5.28 2.62
CA PHE A 221 22.61 6.11 1.52
C PHE A 221 23.17 7.53 1.64
N PRO A 222 24.33 7.83 1.01
CA PRO A 222 24.82 9.20 0.90
C PRO A 222 23.88 9.97 -0.06
N LEU A 223 22.79 10.49 0.48
CA LEU A 223 21.89 11.41 -0.21
C LEU A 223 22.64 12.73 -0.43
N ARG A 224 23.33 12.85 -1.56
CA ARG A 224 23.70 14.15 -2.11
C ARG A 224 22.40 14.90 -2.40
N GLY A 225 22.06 15.83 -1.50
CA GLY A 225 21.00 16.82 -1.70
C GLY A 225 19.72 16.57 -0.90
N ALA A 226 19.77 16.65 0.43
CA ALA A 226 18.54 16.72 1.23
C ALA A 226 18.75 17.53 2.52
N MET A 227 18.58 18.85 2.43
CA MET A 227 18.41 19.72 3.60
C MET A 227 17.02 19.56 4.25
N THR A 228 16.12 18.79 3.63
CA THR A 228 14.71 18.64 4.00
C THR A 228 14.38 17.38 4.81
N THR A 229 15.13 16.28 4.66
CA THR A 229 14.90 15.04 5.43
C THR A 229 15.47 15.10 6.86
N ALA A 230 16.52 15.90 7.09
CA ALA A 230 17.07 16.12 8.43
C ALA A 230 16.07 16.79 9.38
N LEU A 231 15.22 17.68 8.86
CA LEU A 231 14.18 18.37 9.64
C LEU A 231 13.03 17.42 10.05
N ALA A 232 12.65 16.48 9.19
CA ALA A 232 11.58 15.52 9.49
C ALA A 232 11.99 14.50 10.56
N VAL A 233 13.25 14.06 10.57
CA VAL A 233 13.77 13.13 11.60
C VAL A 233 14.04 13.85 12.92
N GLY A 234 14.45 15.13 12.89
CA GLY A 234 14.64 15.96 14.08
C GLY A 234 13.35 16.17 14.87
N TYR A 235 12.21 16.38 14.19
CA TYR A 235 10.92 16.62 14.83
C TYR A 235 10.33 15.35 15.47
N VAL A 236 10.56 14.17 14.88
CA VAL A 236 10.07 12.89 15.42
C VAL A 236 10.88 12.42 16.65
N LEU A 237 12.09 12.94 16.85
CA LEU A 237 12.95 12.59 17.98
C LEU A 237 12.85 13.53 19.19
N GLN A 238 12.03 14.59 19.11
CA GLN A 238 11.78 15.55 20.20
C GLN A 238 10.40 15.39 20.88
N LEU A 239 9.59 14.41 20.45
CA LEU A 239 8.39 13.92 21.16
C LEU A 239 8.67 12.54 21.77
#